data_AF-A0A672UWF1-F1
#
_entry.id   AF-A0A672UWF1-F1
#
_cell.length_a   1.000
_cell.length_b   1.000
_cell.length_c   1.000
_cell.angle_alpha   90.00
_cell.angle_beta   90.00
_cell.angle_gamma   90.00
#
_symmetry.space_group_name_H-M   'P 1'
#
loop_
_entity.id
_entity.type
_entity.pdbx_description
1 polymer ?
#
loop_
_entity_poly.entity_id
_entity_poly.type
_entity_poly.pdbx_seq_one_letter_code
_entity_poly.pdbx_strand_id
1 'polypeptide(L)'
;MPVKKKDTDRALVLLEEYCKKLRKPEEQQLKKAIRKVMSIFKSSLFQALLDIQEFYEVTLLNSQKSYEQKIEEANQVAEKWEKTTSAPDHENLQKNQEVI
;
A
#
# COMPACT_ATOMS: atom_id res chain seq x y z
N MET A 1 -4.88 15.92 -12.01
CA MET A 1 -5.59 14.62 -12.02
C MET A 1 -5.40 14.01 -10.65
N PRO A 2 -6.47 13.59 -9.96
CA PRO A 2 -6.38 12.92 -8.66
C PRO A 2 -5.59 11.61 -8.80
N VAL A 3 -4.61 11.37 -7.93
CA VAL A 3 -3.78 10.16 -7.99
C VAL A 3 -4.54 9.06 -7.26
N LYS A 4 -5.12 8.12 -8.01
CA LYS A 4 -5.82 6.98 -7.42
C LYS A 4 -4.82 5.86 -7.17
N LYS A 5 -5.03 5.08 -6.11
CA LYS A 5 -4.19 3.91 -5.81
C LYS A 5 -4.06 2.96 -7.02
N LYS A 6 -5.16 2.79 -7.76
CA LYS A 6 -5.23 2.01 -9.01
C LYS A 6 -4.27 2.52 -10.10
N ASP A 7 -4.04 3.83 -10.17
CA ASP A 7 -3.13 4.41 -11.16
C ASP A 7 -1.67 4.10 -10.79
N THR A 8 -1.33 4.09 -9.51
CA THR A 8 -0.01 3.65 -9.04
C THR A 8 0.23 2.18 -9.31
N ASP A 9 -0.74 1.30 -9.02
CA ASP A 9 -0.62 -0.14 -9.29
C ASP A 9 -0.41 -0.41 -10.78
N ARG A 10 -1.17 0.28 -11.65
CA ARG A 10 -1.01 0.19 -13.10
C ARG A 10 0.38 0.66 -13.55
N ALA A 11 0.88 1.77 -12.99
CA ALA A 11 2.22 2.27 -13.29
C ALA A 11 3.32 1.28 -12.85
N LEU A 12 3.15 0.60 -11.71
CA LEU A 12 4.08 -0.44 -11.25
C LEU A 12 4.13 -1.63 -12.18
N VAL A 13 2.98 -2.09 -12.72
CA VAL A 13 2.94 -3.17 -13.70
C VAL A 13 3.71 -2.79 -14.97
N LEU A 14 3.57 -1.55 -15.46
CA LEU A 14 4.32 -1.08 -16.62
C LEU A 14 5.84 -1.06 -16.38
N LEU A 15 6.27 -0.65 -15.17
CA LEU A 15 7.68 -0.69 -14.78
C LEU A 15 8.21 -2.13 -14.69
N GLU A 16 7.39 -3.08 -14.23
CA GLU A 16 7.73 -4.51 -14.23
C GLU A 16 7.91 -5.06 -15.64
N GLU A 17 6.97 -4.75 -16.54
CA GLU A 17 7.06 -5.15 -17.94
C GLU A 17 8.30 -4.57 -18.62
N TYR A 18 8.64 -3.32 -18.34
CA TYR A 18 9.87 -2.71 -18.84
C TYR A 18 11.11 -3.45 -18.32
N CYS A 19 11.16 -3.78 -17.03
CA CYS A 19 12.26 -4.58 -16.46
C CYS A 19 12.39 -5.98 -17.08
N LYS A 20 11.29 -6.59 -17.56
CA LYS A 20 11.30 -7.89 -18.27
C LYS A 20 11.88 -7.76 -19.69
N LYS A 21 11.77 -6.59 -20.31
CA LYS A 21 12.34 -6.28 -21.63
C LYS A 21 13.85 -6.01 -21.57
N LEU A 22 14.37 -5.53 -20.43
CA LEU A 22 15.80 -5.36 -20.19
C LEU A 22 16.49 -6.71 -19.96
N ARG A 23 17.16 -7.21 -21.00
CA ARG A 23 17.84 -8.52 -21.04
C ARG A 23 19.34 -8.41 -21.27
N LYS A 24 19.83 -7.27 -21.75
CA LYS A 24 21.25 -7.12 -22.07
C LYS A 24 22.09 -6.93 -20.80
N PRO A 25 23.37 -7.37 -20.80
CA PRO A 25 24.26 -7.18 -19.66
C PRO A 25 24.53 -5.70 -19.35
N GLU A 26 24.56 -4.83 -20.36
CA GLU A 26 24.78 -3.39 -20.20
C GLU A 26 23.58 -2.70 -19.52
N GLU A 27 22.39 -3.29 -19.61
CA GLU A 27 21.13 -2.76 -19.05
C GLU A 27 20.90 -3.16 -17.58
N GLN A 28 21.76 -3.99 -16.98
CA GLN A 28 21.55 -4.52 -15.63
C GLN A 28 21.56 -3.43 -14.56
N GLN A 29 22.40 -2.40 -14.72
CA GLN A 29 22.43 -1.27 -13.80
C GLN A 29 21.12 -0.48 -13.82
N LEU A 30 20.57 -0.23 -15.02
CA LEU A 30 19.27 0.41 -15.20
C LEU A 30 18.14 -0.42 -14.57
N LYS A 31 18.13 -1.73 -14.82
CA LYS A 31 17.16 -2.66 -14.22
C LYS A 31 17.20 -2.63 -12.69
N LYS A 32 18.40 -2.57 -12.10
CA LYS A 32 18.58 -2.46 -10.65
C LYS A 32 18.05 -1.12 -10.12
N ALA A 33 18.31 -0.02 -10.81
CA ALA A 33 17.80 1.30 -10.44
C ALA A 33 16.26 1.34 -10.46
N ILE A 34 15.63 0.81 -11.51
CA ILE A 34 14.16 0.77 -11.63
C ILE A 34 13.54 -0.11 -10.54
N ARG A 35 14.15 -1.27 -10.23
CA ARG A 35 13.67 -2.12 -9.12
C ARG A 35 13.72 -1.42 -7.77
N LYS A 36 14.74 -0.60 -7.50
CA LYS A 36 14.80 0.21 -6.27
C LYS A 36 13.63 1.19 -6.21
N VAL A 37 13.36 1.88 -7.32
CA VAL A 37 12.22 2.79 -7.43
C VAL A 37 10.92 2.05 -7.13
N MET A 38 10.67 0.92 -7.80
CA MET A 38 9.48 0.11 -7.54
C MET A 38 9.36 -0.37 -6.08
N SER A 39 10.49 -0.71 -5.44
CA SER A 39 10.48 -1.12 -4.03
C SER A 39 10.02 -0.01 -3.09
N ILE A 40 10.33 1.25 -3.42
CA ILE A 40 9.88 2.41 -2.64
C ILE A 40 8.36 2.56 -2.79
N PHE A 41 7.85 2.46 -4.02
CA PHE A 41 6.41 2.52 -4.30
C PHE A 41 5.62 1.37 -3.66
N LYS A 42 6.23 0.19 -3.49
CA LYS A 42 5.64 -0.96 -2.81
C LYS A 42 5.79 -0.92 -1.28
N SER A 43 6.50 0.06 -0.72
CA SER A 43 6.67 0.17 0.73
C SER A 43 5.33 0.44 1.42
N SER A 44 5.17 -0.11 2.63
CA SER A 44 3.98 0.11 3.45
C SER A 44 3.72 1.59 3.72
N LEU A 45 4.79 2.37 3.94
CA LEU A 45 4.68 3.82 4.12
C LEU A 45 4.13 4.52 2.88
N PHE A 46 4.65 4.22 1.69
CA PHE A 46 4.17 4.85 0.46
C PHE A 46 2.70 4.49 0.19
N GLN A 47 2.33 3.22 0.40
CA GLN A 47 0.95 2.76 0.28
C GLN A 47 0.02 3.44 1.29
N ALA A 48 0.46 3.63 2.54
CA ALA A 48 -0.30 4.37 3.55
C ALA A 48 -0.49 5.85 3.16
N LEU A 49 0.54 6.49 2.58
CA LEU A 49 0.44 7.86 2.08
C LEU A 49 -0.57 7.97 0.92
N LEU A 50 -0.59 7.00 0.00
CA LEU A 50 -1.61 6.94 -1.06
C LEU A 50 -3.01 6.78 -0.49
N ASP A 51 -3.18 5.92 0.53
CA ASP A 51 -4.47 5.70 1.18
C ASP A 51 -4.99 7.00 1.85
N ILE A 52 -4.10 7.76 2.51
CA ILE A 52 -4.44 9.08 3.08
C ILE A 52 -4.84 10.07 1.97
N GLN A 53 -4.07 10.13 0.89
CA GLN A 53 -4.35 11.04 -0.22
C GLN A 53 -5.68 10.71 -0.90
N GLU A 54 -5.96 9.43 -1.15
CA GLU A 54 -7.21 8.96 -1.75
C GLU A 54 -8.41 9.31 -0.87
N PHE A 55 -8.31 9.10 0.45
CA PHE A 55 -9.34 9.50 1.41
C PHE A 55 -9.59 11.02 1.38
N TYR A 56 -8.54 11.84 1.36
CA TYR A 56 -8.67 13.29 1.28
C TYR A 56 -9.43 13.73 0.01
N GLU A 57 -9.07 13.17 -1.15
CA GLU A 57 -9.65 13.57 -2.43
C GLU A 57 -11.07 13.02 -2.65
N VAL A 58 -11.32 11.74 -2.30
CA VAL A 58 -12.58 11.04 -2.57
C VAL A 58 -13.66 11.30 -1.51
N THR A 59 -13.26 11.55 -0.27
CA THR A 59 -14.17 11.77 0.86
C THR A 59 -14.20 13.23 1.27
N LEU A 60 -13.06 13.81 1.66
CA LEU A 60 -13.04 15.14 2.27
C LEU A 60 -13.31 16.27 1.26
N LEU A 61 -12.69 16.23 0.08
CA LEU A 61 -12.89 17.21 -0.99
C LEU A 61 -14.17 17.01 -1.79
N ASN A 62 -14.89 15.90 -1.57
CA ASN A 62 -16.12 15.64 -2.30
C ASN A 62 -17.25 16.54 -1.79
N SER A 63 -17.69 17.49 -2.63
CA SER A 63 -18.77 18.43 -2.32
C SER A 63 -20.17 17.83 -2.39
N GLN A 64 -20.31 16.62 -2.96
CA GLN A 64 -21.58 15.91 -3.05
C GLN A 64 -21.87 15.04 -1.81
N LYS A 65 -20.90 14.90 -0.90
CA LYS A 65 -21.07 14.15 0.36
C LYS A 65 -21.49 15.09 1.49
N SER A 66 -22.47 14.66 2.28
CA SER A 66 -22.85 15.36 3.51
C SER A 66 -21.75 15.23 4.58
N TYR A 67 -21.82 16.05 5.62
CA TYR A 67 -20.88 15.94 6.74
C TYR A 67 -21.03 14.61 7.49
N GLU A 68 -22.25 14.10 7.62
CA GLU A 68 -22.53 12.80 8.25
C GLU A 68 -21.85 11.67 7.47
N GLN A 69 -21.95 11.67 6.14
CA GLN A 69 -21.27 10.68 5.30
C GLN A 69 -19.74 10.78 5.41
N LYS A 70 -19.20 12.00 5.45
CA LYS A 70 -17.74 12.20 5.63
C LYS A 70 -17.25 11.68 6.98
N ILE A 71 -18.03 11.88 8.05
CA ILE A 71 -17.71 11.38 9.40
C ILE A 71 -17.76 9.85 9.41
N GLU A 72 -18.79 9.25 8.83
CA GLU A 72 -18.94 7.80 8.76
C GLU A 72 -17.77 7.16 8.02
N GLU A 73 -17.42 7.67 6.84
CA GLU A 73 -16.29 7.18 6.05
C GLU A 73 -14.94 7.40 6.75
N ALA A 74 -14.76 8.52 7.45
CA ALA A 74 -13.54 8.78 8.24
C ALA A 74 -13.37 7.73 9.35
N ASN A 75 -14.46 7.41 10.07
CA ASN A 75 -14.43 6.38 11.11
C ASN A 75 -14.13 5.00 10.52
N GLN A 76 -14.71 4.65 9.38
CA GLN A 76 -14.42 3.38 8.69
C GLN A 76 -12.94 3.27 8.27
N VAL A 77 -12.35 4.36 7.78
CA VAL A 77 -10.92 4.40 7.42
C VAL A 77 -10.04 4.24 8.67
N ALA A 78 -10.38 4.91 9.77
CA ALA A 78 -9.66 4.78 11.03
C ALA A 78 -9.69 3.34 11.56
N GLU A 79 -10.88 2.72 11.65
CA GLU A 79 -11.01 1.33 12.08
C GLU A 79 -10.22 0.35 11.20
N LYS A 80 -10.21 0.58 9.89
CA LYS A 80 -9.46 -0.27 8.95
C LYS A 80 -7.96 -0.18 9.22
N TRP A 81 -7.43 1.02 9.46
CA TRP A 81 -6.01 1.21 9.76
C TRP A 81 -5.61 0.62 11.10
N GLU A 82 -6.46 0.75 12.12
CA GLU A 82 -6.30 0.11 13.43
C GLU A 82 -6.23 -1.42 13.29
N LYS A 83 -7.13 -2.03 12.52
CA LYS A 83 -7.13 -3.48 12.26
C LYS A 83 -5.91 -3.95 11.47
N THR A 84 -5.41 -3.16 10.50
CA THR A 84 -4.20 -3.53 9.75
C THR A 84 -2.90 -3.40 10.55
N THR A 85 -2.86 -2.56 11.59
CA THR A 85 -1.73 -2.53 12.53
C THR A 85 -1.84 -3.60 13.62
N SER A 86 -3.00 -4.26 13.75
CA SER A 86 -3.29 -5.28 14.76
C SER A 86 -3.65 -6.63 14.13
N ALA A 87 -2.67 -7.31 13.55
CA ALA A 87 -2.70 -8.75 13.24
C ALA A 87 -1.30 -9.34 13.45
N PRO A 88 -1.19 -10.61 13.90
CA PRO A 88 -0.90 -10.96 15.29
C PRO A 88 0.59 -11.27 15.52
N ASP A 89 1.10 -10.87 16.68
CA ASP A 89 2.22 -11.59 17.31
C ASP A 89 1.73 -13.01 17.63
N HIS A 90 1.92 -13.95 16.71
CA HIS A 90 1.74 -15.36 17.03
C HIS A 90 2.93 -15.80 17.89
N GLU A 91 2.65 -15.85 19.19
CA GLU A 91 3.40 -16.52 20.25
C GLU A 91 4.09 -17.79 19.76
N ASN A 92 5.43 -17.77 19.71
CA ASN A 92 6.22 -18.98 19.76
C ASN A 92 6.57 -19.26 21.23
N LEU A 93 5.56 -19.64 22.01
CA LEU A 93 5.78 -20.23 23.34
C LEU A 93 5.27 -21.66 23.31
N GLN A 94 6.14 -22.55 22.85
CA GLN A 94 5.94 -23.98 22.93
C GLN A 94 5.96 -24.41 24.41
N LYS A 95 4.79 -24.28 25.06
CA LYS A 95 4.43 -25.01 26.28
C LYS A 95 4.30 -26.49 25.89
N ASN A 96 5.41 -27.21 25.96
CA ASN A 96 5.40 -28.67 26.11
C ASN A 96 5.83 -28.99 27.55
N GLN A 97 4.87 -28.82 28.44
CA GLN A 97 4.75 -29.36 29.79
C GLN A 97 3.24 -29.61 29.91
N GLU A 98 2.68 -30.79 30.17
CA GLU A 98 3.08 -32.01 30.89
C GLU A 98 2.35 -33.20 30.19
N VAL A 99 2.62 -34.49 30.42
CA VAL A 99 2.12 -35.29 31.57
C VAL A 99 2.53 -36.77 31.33
N ILE A 100 3.16 -37.38 32.34
CA ILE A 100 3.60 -38.79 32.59
C ILE A 100 4.87 -39.29 31.88
#